data_AF-A0A819K1E0-F1
#
_entry.id   AF-A0A819K1E0-F1
#
_cell.length_a   1.000
_cell.length_b   1.000
_cell.length_c   1.000
_cell.angle_alpha   90.00
_cell.angle_beta   90.00
_cell.angle_gamma   90.00
#
_symmetry.space_group_name_H-M   'P 1'
#
loop_
_entity.id
_entity.type
_entity.pdbx_description
1 polymer ?
#
loop_
_entity_poly.entity_id
_entity_poly.type
_entity_poly.pdbx_seq_one_letter_code
_entity_poly.pdbx_strand_id
1 'polypeptide(L)' 'MLRDIHPFKSLTSRIAANAKQTDINREIQNCRDEQSERFDLSKSSVTILPNTIKDLIHVRELYLYSNRIQQL' A
#
# COMPACT_ATOMS: atom_id res chain seq x y z
N MET A 1 -29.37 -30.34 -23.22
CA MET A 1 -28.67 -30.28 -21.92
C MET A 1 -27.23 -30.73 -22.13
N LEU A 2 -26.32 -29.79 -22.34
CA LEU A 2 -24.90 -30.06 -22.59
C LEU A 2 -24.06 -29.09 -21.74
N ARG A 3 -23.57 -29.65 -20.63
CA ARG A 3 -22.30 -29.45 -19.93
C ARG A 3 -21.90 -28.02 -19.52
N ASP A 4 -22.07 -27.77 -18.23
CA ASP A 4 -21.34 -26.76 -17.46
C ASP A 4 -19.82 -27.02 -17.54
N ILE A 5 -19.09 -26.06 -18.09
CA ILE A 5 -17.63 -25.94 -17.92
C ILE A 5 -17.41 -24.64 -17.17
N HIS A 6 -17.39 -24.72 -15.84
CA HIS A 6 -16.80 -23.65 -15.02
C HIS A 6 -15.28 -23.85 -14.98
N PRO A 7 -14.47 -22.88 -15.42
CA PRO A 7 -13.02 -23.01 -15.35
C PRO A 7 -12.56 -22.94 -13.89
N PHE A 8 -11.83 -23.98 -13.49
CA PHE A 8 -11.09 -24.13 -12.25
C PHE A 8 -10.19 -22.91 -12.02
N LYS A 9 -10.53 -22.07 -11.03
CA LYS A 9 -9.76 -20.88 -10.67
C LYS A 9 -8.45 -21.31 -10.02
N SER A 10 -7.37 -21.14 -10.78
CA SER A 10 -5.99 -21.55 -10.51
C SER A 10 -5.51 -21.33 -9.07
N LEU A 11 -4.98 -22.42 -8.49
CA LEU A 11 -4.15 -22.44 -7.30
C LEU A 11 -2.78 -21.83 -7.65
N THR A 12 -2.56 -20.56 -7.34
CA THR A 12 -1.21 -19.96 -7.38
C THR A 12 -0.84 -19.49 -5.98
N SER A 13 -0.59 -20.48 -5.11
CA SER A 13 0.14 -20.32 -3.85
C SER A 13 1.60 -20.00 -4.18
N ARG A 14 1.93 -18.73 -4.40
CA ARG A 14 3.31 -18.29 -4.52
C ARG A 14 3.72 -17.65 -3.21
N ILE A 15 4.38 -18.45 -2.38
CA ILE A 15 5.50 -18.08 -1.51
C ILE A 15 5.34 -16.65 -0.97
N ALA A 16 4.71 -16.52 0.20
CA ALA A 16 4.78 -15.30 1.00
C ALA A 16 6.23 -15.15 1.47
N ALA A 17 7.08 -14.66 0.57
CA ALA A 17 8.40 -14.15 0.90
C ALA A 17 8.16 -13.07 1.96
N ASN A 18 8.62 -13.35 3.17
CA ASN A 18 8.52 -12.47 4.32
C ASN A 18 9.44 -11.27 4.13
N ALA A 19 9.14 -10.44 3.12
CA ALA A 19 9.44 -9.03 3.15
C ALA A 19 8.27 -8.42 3.93
N LYS A 20 8.56 -7.75 5.04
CA LYS A 20 7.60 -6.92 5.76
C LYS A 20 7.09 -5.86 4.76
N GLN A 21 6.02 -6.16 4.05
CA GLN A 21 5.38 -5.21 3.17
C GLN A 21 4.76 -4.16 4.08
N THR A 22 5.24 -2.92 4.00
CA THR A 22 4.62 -1.83 4.75
C THR A 22 3.16 -1.73 4.33
N ASP A 23 2.27 -1.86 5.31
CA ASP A 23 0.84 -1.64 5.10
C ASP A 23 0.58 -0.14 5.12
N ILE A 24 0.66 0.47 3.94
CA ILE A 24 0.55 1.92 3.75
C ILE A 24 -0.80 2.43 4.29
N ASN A 25 -1.88 1.65 4.19
CA ASN A 25 -3.18 2.08 4.69
C ASN A 25 -3.17 2.19 6.21
N ARG A 26 -2.53 1.24 6.89
CA ARG A 26 -2.37 1.30 8.35
C ARG A 26 -1.51 2.49 8.77
N GLU A 27 -0.41 2.76 8.08
CA GLU A 27 0.44 3.92 8.38
C GLU A 27 -0.28 5.25 8.15
N ILE A 28 -1.07 5.36 7.09
CA ILE A 28 -1.93 6.53 6.85
C ILE A 28 -2.94 6.69 7.99
N GLN A 29 -3.57 5.60 8.43
CA GLN A 29 -4.53 5.66 9.53
C GLN A 29 -3.87 6.11 10.83
N ASN A 30 -2.72 5.54 11.20
CA ASN A 30 -1.97 5.93 12.39
C ASN A 30 -1.58 7.41 12.32
N CYS A 31 -1.03 7.87 11.19
CA CYS A 31 -0.61 9.26 11.01
C CYS A 31 -1.80 10.23 11.13
N ARG A 32 -2.96 9.84 10.61
CA ARG A 32 -4.20 10.60 10.73
C ARG A 32 -4.68 10.68 12.17
N ASP A 33 -4.68 9.56 12.88
CA ASP A 33 -5.15 9.46 14.26
C ASP A 33 -4.22 10.24 15.22
N GLU A 34 -2.92 10.22 14.95
CA GLU A 34 -1.91 10.99 15.68
C GLU A 34 -1.87 12.48 15.27
N GLN A 35 -2.58 12.85 14.20
CA GLN A 35 -2.56 14.18 13.58
C GLN A 35 -1.13 14.71 13.35
N SER A 36 -0.21 13.83 12.97
CA SER A 36 1.19 14.20 12.75
C SER A 36 1.32 15.16 11.56
N GLU A 37 2.11 16.23 11.72
CA GLU A 37 2.45 17.12 10.60
C GLU A 37 3.50 16.50 9.65
N ARG A 38 4.11 15.38 10.06
CA ARG A 38 5.16 14.69 9.30
C ARG A 38 4.77 13.25 9.04
N PHE A 39 4.82 12.84 7.77
CA PHE A 39 4.58 11.45 7.37
C PHE A 39 5.80 10.92 6.62
N ASP A 40 6.41 9.86 7.17
CA ASP A 40 7.63 9.26 6.62
C ASP A 40 7.34 7.84 6.12
N LEU A 41 7.36 7.68 4.79
CA LEU A 41 7.31 6.38 4.12
C LEU A 41 8.64 6.05 3.45
N SER A 42 9.74 6.67 3.84
CA SER A 42 11.04 6.41 3.27
C SER A 42 11.47 4.95 3.44
N LYS A 43 12.17 4.43 2.42
CA LYS A 43 12.64 3.03 2.39
C LYS A 43 11.52 1.97 2.57
N SER A 44 10.25 2.34 2.43
CA SER A 44 9.10 1.44 2.63
C SER A 44 8.74 0.61 1.40
N SER A 45 9.57 0.64 0.35
CA SER A 45 9.35 -0.06 -0.93
C SER A 45 7.98 0.24 -1.55
N VAL A 46 7.47 1.46 -1.35
CA VAL A 46 6.20 1.91 -1.91
C VAL A 46 6.31 1.99 -3.43
N THR A 47 5.36 1.38 -4.13
CA THR A 47 5.25 1.44 -5.60
C THR A 47 4.13 2.37 -6.05
N ILE A 48 3.04 2.44 -5.27
CA ILE A 48 1.86 3.24 -5.53
C ILE A 48 1.43 3.88 -4.21
N LEU A 49 1.16 5.19 -4.22
CA LEU A 49 0.51 5.86 -3.11
C LEU A 49 -1.02 5.71 -3.25
N PRO A 50 -1.73 5.26 -2.22
CA PRO A 50 -3.18 5.16 -2.28
C PRO A 50 -3.81 6.57 -2.26
N ASN A 51 -4.97 6.71 -2.90
CA ASN A 51 -5.73 7.97 -2.92
C ASN A 51 -6.09 8.48 -1.52
N THR A 52 -6.11 7.62 -0.50
CA THR A 52 -6.37 7.96 0.90
C THR A 52 -5.27 8.83 1.51
N ILE A 53 -4.09 8.94 0.90
CA ILE A 53 -3.03 9.83 1.40
C ILE A 53 -3.46 11.31 1.40
N LYS A 54 -4.42 11.68 0.55
CA LYS A 54 -5.01 13.03 0.52
C LYS A 54 -5.79 13.37 1.80
N ASP A 55 -6.20 12.37 2.57
CA ASP A 55 -6.96 12.54 3.80
C ASP A 55 -6.06 12.97 4.98
N LEU A 56 -4.73 12.92 4.79
CA LEU A 56 -3.72 13.44 5.73
C LEU A 56 -3.64 14.97 5.68
N ILE A 57 -4.76 15.66 5.92
CA ILE A 57 -4.90 17.12 5.77
C ILE A 57 -3.98 17.94 6.69
N HIS A 58 -3.46 17.33 7.75
CA HIS A 58 -2.58 17.97 8.73
C HIS A 58 -1.10 17.84 8.35
N VAL A 59 -0.75 16.91 7.45
CA VAL A 59 0.63 16.64 7.05
C VAL A 59 1.15 17.80 6.19
N ARG A 60 2.31 18.32 6.60
CA ARG A 60 3.04 19.40 5.93
C ARG A 60 4.33 18.90 5.30
N GLU A 61 4.88 17.81 5.83
CA GLU A 61 6.11 17.21 5.34
C GLU A 61 5.87 15.72 5.01
N LEU A 62 6.09 15.35 3.75
CA LEU A 62 5.94 13.98 3.26
C LEU A 62 7.29 13.45 2.75
N TYR A 63 7.83 12.43 3.40
CA TYR A 63 9.11 11.82 3.03
C TYR A 63 8.90 10.50 2.27
N LEU A 64 9.31 10.48 0.99
CA LEU A 64 9.12 9.32 0.09
C LEU A 64 10.44 8.77 -0.48
N TYR A 65 11.59 9.22 0.01
CA TYR A 65 12.88 8.84 -0.55
C TYR A 65 13.15 7.33 -0.42
N SER A 66 13.96 6.79 -1.34
CA SER A 66 14.28 5.36 -1.39
C SER A 66 13.07 4.43 -1.53
N ASN A 67 12.01 4.89 -2.23
CA ASN A 67 10.89 4.05 -2.67
C ASN A 67 10.99 3.71 -4.16
N ARG A 68 10.03 2.95 -4.68
CA ARG A 68 9.93 2.50 -6.08
C ARG A 68 8.70 3.12 -6.77
N ILE A 69 8.34 4.34 -6.38
CA ILE A 69 7.18 5.07 -6.91
C ILE A 69 7.49 5.44 -8.36
N GLN A 70 6.66 4.98 -9.28
CA GLN A 70 6.84 5.23 -10.71
C GLN A 70 6.09 6.49 -11.17
N GLN A 71 5.02 6.86 -10.46
CA GLN A 71 4.13 7.96 -10.79
C GLN A 71 3.60 8.58 -9.49
N LEU A 72 3.41 9.91 -9.49
CA LEU A 72 2.89 10.72 -8.39
C LEU A 72 1.56 11.37 -8.80
#